data_AF-A0A183IT12-F1
#
_entry.id   AF-A0A183IT12-F1
#
_cell.length_a   1.000
_cell.length_b   1.000
_cell.length_c   1.000
_cell.angle_alpha   90.00
_cell.angle_beta   90.00
_cell.angle_gamma   90.00
#
_symmetry.space_group_name_H-M   'P 1'
#
loop_
_entity.id
_entity.type
_entity.pdbx_description
1 polymer ?
#
loop_
_entity_poly.entity_id
_entity_poly.type
_entity_poly.pdbx_seq_one_letter_code
_entity_poly.pdbx_strand_id
1 'polypeptide(L)'
;MCPLCMEPFDPDDLNFYPCKCEYQICRFCWHRIRTDENGLCPACRQPYPEDPVDFRPLSSEELLKMKSDKKLKEQIRKQKMSESRKHLAALRVVQKNLVFVVGLPAKVGEPEMLKKHEYFGKFGKIHKVVVNSNPQHSSQGSTVSAYVTYCRVEDALKAIQGVNNAQIDGRTVKACLGTTKYCANFLRNQPCHKQLSLMRSRYAE
;
A
#
# COMPACT_ATOMS: atom_id res chain seq x y z
N MET A 1 -13.18 27.07 -14.24
CA MET A 1 -11.99 27.91 -14.01
C MET A 1 -12.25 29.22 -14.73
N CYS A 2 -12.08 30.35 -14.05
CA CYS A 2 -12.38 31.66 -14.60
C CYS A 2 -11.36 32.05 -15.69
N PRO A 3 -11.81 32.50 -16.88
CA PRO A 3 -10.90 32.86 -17.96
C PRO A 3 -10.12 34.18 -17.73
N LEU A 4 -10.52 34.98 -16.74
CA LEU A 4 -9.90 36.29 -16.46
C LEU A 4 -8.83 36.22 -15.38
N CYS A 5 -9.09 35.51 -14.26
CA CYS A 5 -8.13 35.36 -13.17
C CYS A 5 -7.44 33.98 -13.12
N MET A 6 -7.85 33.03 -13.98
CA MET A 6 -7.33 31.66 -14.01
C MET A 6 -7.57 30.84 -12.73
N GLU A 7 -8.43 31.29 -11.82
CA GLU A 7 -8.76 30.58 -10.59
C GLU A 7 -9.93 29.59 -10.79
N PRO A 8 -9.97 28.48 -10.02
CA PRO A 8 -11.12 27.57 -10.03
C PRO A 8 -12.39 28.30 -9.58
N PHE A 9 -13.55 27.92 -10.14
CA PHE A 9 -14.82 28.51 -9.73
C PHE A 9 -15.22 27.98 -8.35
N ASP A 10 -15.64 28.88 -7.48
CA ASP A 10 -16.32 28.52 -6.25
C ASP A 10 -17.71 27.91 -6.56
N PRO A 11 -18.31 27.16 -5.61
CA PRO A 11 -19.61 26.53 -5.82
C PRO A 11 -20.69 27.51 -6.29
N ASP A 12 -20.62 28.76 -5.81
CA ASP A 12 -21.56 29.80 -6.17
C ASP A 12 -21.31 30.36 -7.58
N ASP A 13 -20.09 30.26 -8.12
CA ASP A 13 -19.70 30.78 -9.44
C ASP A 13 -20.00 29.78 -10.58
N LEU A 14 -20.23 28.49 -10.25
CA LEU A 14 -20.49 27.43 -11.23
C LEU A 14 -21.72 27.69 -12.11
N ASN A 15 -22.72 28.41 -11.59
CA ASN A 15 -23.93 28.80 -12.32
C ASN A 15 -24.06 30.33 -12.49
N PHE A 16 -22.95 31.07 -12.46
CA PHE A 16 -22.98 32.53 -12.57
C PHE A 16 -22.65 33.00 -13.99
N TYR A 17 -23.66 33.49 -14.70
CA TYR A 17 -23.55 33.98 -16.09
C TYR A 17 -24.01 35.44 -16.15
N PRO A 18 -23.14 36.41 -15.85
CA PRO A 18 -23.57 37.80 -15.70
C PRO A 18 -24.06 38.43 -17.01
N CYS A 19 -23.78 37.83 -18.18
CA CYS A 19 -24.17 38.35 -19.49
C CYS A 19 -25.05 37.35 -20.26
N LYS A 20 -25.98 37.88 -21.08
CA LYS A 20 -26.85 37.11 -21.99
C LYS A 20 -26.11 36.31 -23.06
N CYS A 21 -24.82 36.55 -23.27
CA CYS A 21 -23.98 35.75 -24.17
C CYS A 21 -23.42 34.47 -23.54
N GLU A 22 -23.88 34.10 -22.33
CA GLU A 22 -23.47 32.91 -21.59
C GLU A 22 -21.97 32.85 -21.26
N TYR A 23 -21.28 34.00 -21.32
CA TYR A 23 -19.88 34.09 -20.97
C TYR A 23 -19.68 34.04 -19.45
N GLN A 24 -19.08 32.94 -18.97
CA GLN A 24 -18.87 32.67 -17.55
C GLN A 24 -17.57 33.30 -17.03
N ILE A 25 -17.68 34.07 -15.95
CA ILE A 25 -16.57 34.65 -15.20
C ILE A 25 -16.86 34.52 -13.70
N CYS A 26 -15.85 34.60 -12.81
CA CYS A 26 -16.12 34.57 -11.37
C CYS A 26 -16.73 35.89 -10.90
N ARG A 27 -17.39 35.90 -9.73
CA ARG A 27 -18.00 37.11 -9.15
C ARG A 27 -17.01 38.25 -8.93
N PHE A 28 -15.78 37.94 -8.50
CA PHE A 28 -14.75 38.95 -8.28
C PHE A 28 -14.38 39.68 -9.58
N CYS A 29 -14.21 38.94 -10.68
CA CYS A 29 -13.90 39.55 -11.98
C CYS A 29 -15.09 40.36 -12.51
N TRP A 30 -16.31 39.88 -12.34
CA TRP A 30 -17.51 40.65 -12.72
C TRP A 30 -17.63 41.96 -11.93
N HIS A 31 -17.40 41.92 -10.61
CA HIS A 31 -17.43 43.11 -9.77
C HIS A 31 -16.37 44.12 -10.21
N ARG A 32 -15.13 43.66 -10.40
CA ARG A 32 -14.02 44.50 -10.88
C ARG A 32 -14.31 45.16 -12.23
N ILE A 33 -14.87 44.43 -13.19
CA ILE A 33 -15.22 44.99 -14.51
C ILE A 33 -16.29 46.08 -14.39
N ARG A 34 -17.24 45.93 -13.46
CA ARG A 34 -18.31 46.92 -13.23
C ARG A 34 -17.84 48.16 -12.47
N THR A 35 -16.90 48.03 -11.54
CA THR A 35 -16.46 49.15 -10.68
C THR A 35 -15.25 49.88 -11.24
N ASP A 36 -14.29 49.14 -11.78
CA ASP A 36 -12.96 49.65 -12.09
C ASP A 36 -12.68 49.73 -13.60
N GLU A 37 -13.52 49.07 -14.42
CA GLU A 37 -13.37 49.02 -15.88
C GLU A 37 -14.61 49.57 -16.60
N ASN A 38 -14.73 49.29 -17.90
CA ASN A 38 -15.78 49.84 -18.77
C ASN A 38 -17.19 49.24 -18.53
N GLY A 39 -17.36 48.29 -17.61
CA GLY A 39 -18.65 47.63 -17.36
C GLY A 39 -19.18 46.76 -18.50
N LEU A 40 -18.35 46.47 -19.52
CA LEU A 40 -18.75 45.70 -20.70
C LEU A 40 -18.29 44.25 -20.59
N CYS A 41 -19.10 43.32 -21.10
CA CYS A 41 -18.73 41.92 -21.16
C CYS A 41 -17.47 41.70 -22.04
N PRO A 42 -16.45 40.97 -21.57
CA PRO A 42 -15.24 40.71 -22.36
C PRO A 42 -15.48 39.94 -23.67
N ALA A 43 -16.56 39.15 -23.74
CA ALA A 43 -16.87 38.34 -24.91
C ALA A 43 -17.69 39.12 -25.96
N CYS A 44 -18.84 39.68 -25.58
CA CYS A 44 -19.76 40.32 -26.53
C CYS A 44 -19.69 41.86 -26.54
N ARG A 45 -18.91 42.46 -25.62
CA ARG A 45 -18.74 43.92 -25.45
C ARG A 45 -20.04 44.68 -25.18
N GLN A 46 -21.11 43.98 -24.79
CA GLN A 46 -22.37 44.59 -24.37
C GLN A 46 -22.31 44.92 -22.87
N PRO A 47 -23.01 45.98 -22.42
CA PRO A 47 -23.17 46.25 -21.00
C PRO A 47 -23.86 45.07 -20.31
N TYR A 48 -23.46 44.77 -19.08
CA TYR A 48 -24.17 43.79 -18.28
C TYR A 48 -25.61 44.26 -18.00
N PRO A 49 -26.61 43.36 -18.04
CA PRO A 49 -27.98 43.70 -17.67
C PRO A 49 -28.06 44.18 -16.20
N GLU A 50 -28.97 45.12 -15.92
CA GLU A 50 -29.20 45.71 -14.59
C GLU A 50 -29.49 44.62 -13.53
N ASP A 51 -30.26 43.60 -13.91
CA ASP A 51 -30.41 42.35 -13.18
C ASP A 51 -29.56 41.24 -13.85
N PRO A 52 -28.65 40.59 -13.10
CA PRO A 52 -27.89 39.45 -13.60
C PRO A 52 -28.86 38.37 -14.10
N VAL A 53 -28.68 37.94 -15.34
CA VAL A 53 -29.51 36.92 -15.98
C VAL A 53 -29.24 35.58 -15.30
N ASP A 54 -30.22 35.15 -14.52
CA ASP A 54 -30.35 33.84 -13.90
C ASP A 54 -29.26 33.47 -12.88
N PHE A 55 -29.42 33.98 -11.65
CA PHE A 55 -29.02 33.20 -10.49
C PHE A 55 -29.99 32.02 -10.36
N ARG A 56 -29.62 30.87 -10.93
CA ARG A 56 -30.19 29.60 -10.46
C ARG A 56 -29.30 29.10 -9.33
N PRO A 57 -29.61 29.44 -8.06
CA PRO A 57 -28.91 28.80 -6.95
C PRO A 57 -29.06 27.29 -7.16
N LEU A 58 -27.97 26.57 -6.93
CA LEU A 58 -28.07 25.12 -6.78
C LEU A 58 -29.19 24.87 -5.77
N SER A 59 -30.21 24.14 -6.19
CA SER A 59 -31.31 23.82 -5.30
C SER A 59 -30.74 23.13 -4.06
N SER A 60 -31.42 23.30 -2.92
CA SER A 60 -31.02 22.60 -1.68
C SER A 60 -30.82 21.09 -1.94
N GLU A 61 -31.61 20.52 -2.85
CA GLU A 61 -31.50 19.13 -3.29
C GLU A 61 -30.21 18.82 -4.07
N GLU A 62 -29.79 19.67 -5.01
CA GLU A 62 -28.53 19.51 -5.75
C GLU A 62 -27.31 19.63 -4.84
N LEU A 63 -27.33 20.57 -3.90
CA LEU A 63 -26.24 20.76 -2.94
C LEU A 63 -26.10 19.56 -1.99
N LEU A 64 -27.22 18.96 -1.57
CA LEU A 64 -27.25 17.74 -0.76
C LEU A 64 -26.74 16.54 -1.56
N LYS A 65 -27.16 16.37 -2.82
CA LYS A 65 -26.68 15.31 -3.73
C LYS A 65 -25.16 15.40 -3.95
N MET A 66 -24.63 16.59 -4.19
CA MET A 66 -23.18 16.78 -4.36
C MET A 66 -22.40 16.44 -3.08
N LYS A 67 -22.94 16.76 -1.90
CA LYS A 67 -22.34 16.39 -0.60
C LYS A 67 -22.40 14.89 -0.36
N SER A 68 -23.52 14.22 -0.66
CA SER A 68 -23.66 12.76 -0.52
C SER A 68 -22.73 12.02 -1.48
N ASP A 69 -22.61 12.49 -2.72
CA ASP A 69 -21.77 11.86 -3.74
C ASP A 69 -20.28 11.97 -3.40
N LYS A 70 -19.83 13.13 -2.89
CA LYS A 70 -18.48 13.30 -2.37
C LYS A 70 -18.20 12.35 -1.20
N LYS A 71 -19.14 12.24 -0.24
CA LYS A 71 -19.01 11.30 0.90
C LYS A 71 -18.99 9.84 0.44
N LEU A 72 -19.84 9.46 -0.51
CA LEU A 72 -19.91 8.10 -1.04
C LEU A 72 -18.62 7.74 -1.79
N LYS A 73 -18.11 8.63 -2.64
CA LYS A 73 -16.82 8.43 -3.33
C LYS A 73 -15.66 8.29 -2.34
N GLU A 74 -15.63 9.09 -1.28
CA GLU A 74 -14.61 8.96 -0.24
C GLU A 74 -14.73 7.65 0.54
N GLN A 75 -15.96 7.23 0.88
CA GLN A 75 -16.23 5.97 1.56
C GLN A 75 -15.82 4.76 0.71
N ILE A 76 -16.17 4.75 -0.58
CA ILE A 76 -15.74 3.71 -1.53
C ILE A 76 -14.22 3.67 -1.64
N ARG A 77 -13.54 4.83 -1.70
CA ARG A 77 -12.07 4.89 -1.74
C ARG A 77 -11.46 4.29 -0.47
N LYS A 78 -11.99 4.65 0.70
CA LYS A 78 -11.55 4.11 2.01
C LYS A 78 -11.79 2.59 2.10
N GLN A 79 -12.93 2.10 1.62
CA GLN A 79 -13.24 0.68 1.60
C GLN A 79 -12.28 -0.11 0.70
N LYS A 80 -12.08 0.34 -0.55
CA LYS A 80 -11.12 -0.30 -1.47
C LYS A 80 -9.71 -0.37 -0.87
N MET A 81 -9.23 0.73 -0.26
CA MET A 81 -7.93 0.76 0.41
C MET A 81 -7.85 -0.19 1.63
N SER A 82 -8.96 -0.41 2.33
CA SER A 82 -9.03 -1.35 3.45
C SER A 82 -9.00 -2.80 2.96
N GLU A 83 -9.75 -3.11 1.90
CA GLU A 83 -9.79 -4.43 1.27
C GLU A 83 -8.44 -4.83 0.68
N SER A 84 -7.76 -3.93 -0.05
CA SER A 84 -6.41 -4.19 -0.56
C SER A 84 -5.42 -4.53 0.57
N ARG A 85 -5.53 -3.88 1.73
CA ARG A 85 -4.67 -4.15 2.90
C ARG A 85 -4.98 -5.49 3.56
N LYS A 86 -6.26 -5.87 3.65
CA LYS A 86 -6.65 -7.21 4.11
C LYS A 86 -6.09 -8.29 3.20
N HIS A 87 -6.12 -8.06 1.88
CA HIS A 87 -5.54 -8.97 0.91
C HIS A 87 -4.02 -9.14 1.12
N LEU A 88 -3.27 -8.03 1.24
CA LEU A 88 -1.83 -8.06 1.52
C LEU A 88 -1.49 -8.79 2.84
N ALA A 89 -2.32 -8.68 3.87
CA ALA A 89 -2.10 -9.37 5.14
C ALA A 89 -2.20 -10.91 5.02
N ALA A 90 -3.00 -11.41 4.08
CA ALA A 90 -3.17 -12.84 3.82
C ALA A 90 -2.07 -13.41 2.91
N LEU A 91 -1.47 -12.58 2.05
CA LEU A 91 -0.43 -13.02 1.11
C LEU A 91 0.85 -13.47 1.84
N ARG A 92 1.34 -14.63 1.41
CA ARG A 92 2.67 -15.15 1.76
C ARG A 92 3.56 -15.04 0.54
N VAL A 93 4.76 -14.50 0.71
CA VAL A 93 5.72 -14.35 -0.38
C VAL A 93 6.90 -15.28 -0.17
N VAL A 94 7.20 -16.08 -1.18
CA VAL A 94 8.36 -16.96 -1.22
C VAL A 94 9.64 -16.13 -1.33
N GLN A 95 10.60 -16.40 -0.45
CA GLN A 95 11.90 -15.73 -0.44
C GLN A 95 12.98 -16.70 -0.91
N LYS A 96 13.69 -16.36 -2.01
CA LYS A 96 14.66 -17.27 -2.64
C LYS A 96 15.89 -17.55 -1.77
N ASN A 97 16.24 -16.66 -0.84
CA ASN A 97 17.36 -16.82 0.09
C ASN A 97 16.95 -17.33 1.49
N LEU A 98 15.67 -17.68 1.67
CA LEU A 98 15.12 -18.17 2.93
C LEU A 98 14.83 -19.66 2.80
N VAL A 99 15.41 -20.46 3.67
CA VAL A 99 15.16 -21.89 3.76
C VAL A 99 14.26 -22.15 4.97
N PHE A 100 13.14 -22.82 4.75
CA PHE A 100 12.27 -23.34 5.79
C PHE A 100 12.54 -24.83 5.97
N VAL A 101 12.83 -25.24 7.21
CA VAL A 101 13.19 -26.61 7.56
C VAL A 101 12.25 -27.12 8.64
N VAL A 102 11.76 -28.34 8.47
CA VAL A 102 10.89 -29.02 9.44
C VAL A 102 11.44 -30.41 9.78
N GLY A 103 11.10 -30.87 10.97
CA GLY A 103 11.51 -32.19 11.47
C GLY A 103 12.89 -32.20 12.14
N LEU A 104 13.45 -31.02 12.46
CA LEU A 104 14.72 -30.95 13.18
C LEU A 104 14.54 -31.49 14.60
N PRO A 105 15.41 -32.40 15.09
CA PRO A 105 15.43 -32.78 16.49
C PRO A 105 15.60 -31.55 17.40
N ALA A 106 14.90 -31.50 18.53
CA ALA A 106 14.98 -30.35 19.45
C ALA A 106 16.42 -30.05 19.91
N LYS A 107 17.27 -31.09 20.04
CA LYS A 107 18.69 -30.95 20.43
C LYS A 107 19.52 -30.12 19.44
N VAL A 108 19.24 -30.23 18.15
CA VAL A 108 19.92 -29.46 17.08
C VAL A 108 19.16 -28.20 16.71
N GLY A 109 18.00 -28.00 17.32
CA GLY A 109 17.10 -26.88 17.12
C GLY A 109 17.60 -25.55 17.67
N GLU A 110 18.85 -25.44 18.11
CA GLU A 110 19.39 -24.18 18.60
C GLU A 110 19.97 -23.33 17.46
N PRO A 111 19.77 -22.00 17.46
CA PRO A 111 20.28 -21.12 16.41
C PRO A 111 21.79 -21.20 16.19
N GLU A 112 22.57 -21.42 17.26
CA GLU A 112 24.02 -21.54 17.18
C GLU A 112 24.46 -22.86 16.57
N MET A 113 23.79 -23.96 16.92
CA MET A 113 24.02 -25.28 16.33
C MET A 113 23.76 -25.28 14.83
N LEU A 114 22.63 -24.71 14.40
CA LEU A 114 22.29 -24.63 12.98
C LEU A 114 23.31 -23.80 12.17
N LYS A 115 23.98 -22.82 12.80
CA LYS A 115 25.04 -22.03 12.15
C LYS A 115 26.36 -22.76 11.98
N LYS A 116 26.61 -23.85 12.71
CA LYS A 116 27.86 -24.61 12.60
C LYS A 116 28.02 -25.20 11.20
N HIS A 117 29.27 -25.40 10.80
CA HIS A 117 29.62 -25.98 9.51
C HIS A 117 28.98 -27.37 9.32
N GLU A 118 28.91 -28.18 10.38
CA GLU A 118 28.31 -29.52 10.36
C GLU A 118 26.84 -29.54 9.88
N TYR A 119 26.10 -28.44 10.10
CA TYR A 119 24.69 -28.32 9.76
C TYR A 119 24.46 -27.43 8.53
N PHE A 120 23.97 -26.20 8.71
CA PHE A 120 23.65 -25.29 7.61
C PHE A 120 24.82 -24.38 7.23
N GLY A 121 25.81 -24.22 8.11
CA GLY A 121 26.97 -23.37 7.84
C GLY A 121 27.84 -23.82 6.66
N LYS A 122 27.83 -25.12 6.30
CA LYS A 122 28.59 -25.64 5.14
C LYS A 122 28.10 -25.11 3.79
N PHE A 123 26.84 -24.71 3.68
CA PHE A 123 26.28 -24.27 2.39
C PHE A 123 26.59 -22.82 2.09
N GLY A 124 26.92 -22.01 3.10
CA GLY A 124 27.29 -20.62 2.92
C GLY A 124 27.09 -19.76 4.16
N LYS A 125 27.33 -18.44 4.00
CA LYS A 125 27.22 -17.49 5.11
C LYS A 125 25.77 -17.25 5.48
N ILE A 126 25.41 -17.61 6.72
CA ILE A 126 24.06 -17.42 7.26
C ILE A 126 23.91 -15.99 7.79
N HIS A 127 22.88 -15.30 7.33
CA HIS A 127 22.51 -13.96 7.78
C HIS A 127 21.67 -14.00 9.06
N LYS A 128 20.68 -14.90 9.12
CA LYS A 128 19.77 -15.01 10.26
C LYS A 128 19.22 -16.43 10.41
N VAL A 129 19.01 -16.85 11.66
CA VAL A 129 18.29 -18.09 11.99
C VAL A 129 17.15 -17.74 12.94
N VAL A 130 15.97 -18.28 12.68
CA VAL A 130 14.80 -18.20 13.57
C VAL A 130 14.25 -19.60 13.75
N VAL A 131 14.15 -20.05 15.00
CA VAL A 131 13.61 -21.38 15.33
C VAL A 131 12.23 -21.21 15.92
N ASN A 132 11.31 -22.07 15.49
CA ASN A 132 9.97 -22.17 16.02
C ASN A 132 9.73 -23.60 16.53
N SER A 133 9.70 -23.72 17.84
CA SER A 133 9.44 -24.96 18.57
C SER A 133 7.96 -24.98 18.95
N ASN A 134 7.17 -25.92 18.41
CA ASN A 134 5.78 -26.06 18.82
C ASN A 134 5.71 -27.05 20.01
N PRO A 135 5.27 -26.63 21.22
CA PRO A 135 5.29 -27.49 22.42
C PRO A 135 4.32 -28.67 22.38
N GLN A 136 3.36 -28.70 21.44
CA GLN A 136 2.22 -29.62 21.46
C GLN A 136 2.52 -31.05 20.98
N HIS A 137 3.73 -31.36 20.52
CA HIS A 137 4.14 -32.70 20.12
C HIS A 137 5.16 -33.29 21.11
N SER A 138 4.70 -33.59 22.32
CA SER A 138 5.53 -34.06 23.45
C SER A 138 5.56 -35.59 23.64
N SER A 139 4.86 -36.37 22.82
CA SER A 139 4.74 -37.83 23.03
C SER A 139 5.69 -38.70 22.20
N GLN A 140 6.34 -38.20 21.15
CA GLN A 140 7.36 -38.94 20.37
C GLN A 140 8.52 -38.03 19.93
N GLY A 141 9.29 -37.53 20.91
CA GLY A 141 10.52 -36.76 20.73
C GLY A 141 10.32 -35.43 19.99
N SER A 142 10.38 -34.33 20.73
CA SER A 142 10.12 -32.97 20.21
C SER A 142 10.93 -32.67 18.94
N THR A 143 10.24 -32.23 17.90
CA THR A 143 10.85 -31.67 16.69
C THR A 143 10.56 -30.18 16.62
N VAL A 144 11.43 -29.45 15.94
CA VAL A 144 11.31 -28.01 15.73
C VAL A 144 11.34 -27.69 14.25
N SER A 145 10.88 -26.49 13.94
CA SER A 145 11.00 -25.90 12.62
C SER A 145 11.97 -24.72 12.68
N ALA A 146 12.69 -24.46 11.60
CA ALA A 146 13.65 -23.37 11.52
C ALA A 146 13.56 -22.63 10.19
N TYR A 147 13.86 -21.34 10.24
CA TYR A 147 14.03 -20.47 9.10
C TYR A 147 15.48 -20.02 9.06
N VAL A 148 16.20 -20.42 8.01
CA VAL A 148 17.61 -20.07 7.80
C VAL A 148 17.69 -19.12 6.61
N THR A 149 18.11 -17.87 6.86
CA THR A 149 18.31 -16.86 5.83
C THR A 149 19.79 -16.80 5.46
N TYR A 150 20.12 -17.03 4.19
CA TYR A 150 21.49 -16.89 3.69
C TYR A 150 21.77 -15.50 3.14
N CYS A 151 23.05 -15.11 3.14
CA CYS A 151 23.51 -13.90 2.47
C CYS A 151 23.35 -13.98 0.95
N ARG A 152 23.50 -15.18 0.36
CA ARG A 152 23.37 -15.42 -1.08
C ARG A 152 22.22 -16.38 -1.38
N VAL A 153 21.52 -16.14 -2.48
CA VAL A 153 20.41 -17.00 -2.94
C VAL A 153 20.92 -18.39 -3.33
N GLU A 154 22.08 -18.48 -3.97
CA GLU A 154 22.68 -19.74 -4.41
C GLU A 154 22.96 -20.69 -3.24
N ASP A 155 23.45 -20.16 -2.11
CA ASP A 155 23.73 -20.94 -0.89
C ASP A 155 22.45 -21.54 -0.30
N ALA A 156 21.34 -20.79 -0.35
CA ALA A 156 20.03 -21.28 0.09
C ALA A 156 19.52 -22.44 -0.79
N LEU A 157 19.70 -22.34 -2.11
CA LEU A 157 19.30 -23.40 -3.05
C LEU A 157 20.14 -24.67 -2.83
N LYS A 158 21.45 -24.53 -2.67
CA LYS A 158 22.36 -25.65 -2.33
C LYS A 158 21.95 -26.30 -1.01
N ALA A 159 21.60 -25.50 0.00
CA ALA A 159 21.13 -26.01 1.28
C ALA A 159 19.83 -26.80 1.14
N ILE A 160 18.87 -26.32 0.36
CA ILE A 160 17.62 -27.07 0.11
C ILE A 160 17.91 -28.39 -0.58
N GLN A 161 18.73 -28.38 -1.64
CA GLN A 161 19.08 -29.59 -2.38
C GLN A 161 19.81 -30.62 -1.51
N GLY A 162 20.73 -30.17 -0.65
CA GLY A 162 21.51 -31.05 0.22
C GLY A 162 20.81 -31.52 1.49
N VAL A 163 19.80 -30.77 1.97
CA VAL A 163 19.12 -31.07 3.25
C VAL A 163 17.74 -31.70 3.05
N ASN A 164 17.07 -31.46 1.92
CA ASN A 164 15.73 -32.00 1.72
C ASN A 164 15.76 -33.54 1.66
N ASN A 165 15.10 -34.18 2.62
CA ASN A 165 15.10 -35.62 2.88
C ASN A 165 16.43 -36.19 3.40
N ALA A 166 17.35 -35.36 3.90
CA ALA A 166 18.54 -35.81 4.60
C ALA A 166 18.20 -36.30 6.02
N GLN A 167 19.04 -37.18 6.58
CA GLN A 167 18.93 -37.60 7.99
C GLN A 167 19.82 -36.74 8.89
N ILE A 168 19.23 -36.22 9.98
CA ILE A 168 19.92 -35.51 11.04
C ILE A 168 19.53 -36.18 12.36
N ASP A 169 20.52 -36.73 13.08
CA ASP A 169 20.33 -37.56 14.30
C ASP A 169 19.25 -38.65 14.13
N GLY A 170 19.29 -39.37 13.01
CA GLY A 170 18.35 -40.46 12.71
C GLY A 170 16.94 -40.01 12.33
N ARG A 171 16.71 -38.70 12.14
CA ARG A 171 15.43 -38.16 11.66
C ARG A 171 15.56 -37.53 10.29
N THR A 172 14.64 -37.90 9.39
CA THR A 172 14.54 -37.27 8.08
C THR A 172 13.99 -35.86 8.20
N VAL A 173 14.75 -34.88 7.73
CA VAL A 173 14.33 -33.48 7.70
C VAL A 173 13.84 -33.10 6.31
N LYS A 174 12.92 -32.14 6.23
CA LYS A 174 12.46 -31.58 4.95
C LYS A 174 12.83 -30.11 4.89
N ALA A 175 13.34 -29.68 3.74
CA ALA A 175 13.76 -28.32 3.50
C ALA A 175 13.10 -27.81 2.22
N CYS A 176 12.58 -26.58 2.26
CA CYS A 176 12.00 -25.92 1.11
C CYS A 176 12.22 -24.40 1.20
N LEU A 177 11.78 -23.66 0.17
CA LEU A 177 11.81 -22.21 0.20
C LEU A 177 10.85 -21.68 1.28
N GLY A 178 11.37 -20.80 2.13
CA GLY A 178 10.58 -20.15 3.16
C GLY A 178 9.69 -19.06 2.59
N THR A 179 8.61 -18.79 3.32
CA THR A 179 7.70 -17.68 3.01
C THR A 179 7.71 -16.62 4.09
N THR A 180 7.51 -15.37 3.69
CA THR A 180 7.38 -14.21 4.59
C THR A 180 6.02 -13.56 4.42
N LYS A 181 5.54 -12.91 5.49
CA LYS A 181 4.38 -12.03 5.43
C LYS A 181 4.81 -10.57 5.35
N TYR A 182 3.92 -9.72 4.84
CA TYR A 182 4.10 -8.27 4.92
C TYR A 182 4.22 -7.80 6.38
N CYS A 183 5.03 -6.77 6.59
CA CYS A 183 5.21 -6.17 7.91
C CYS A 183 3.88 -5.58 8.42
N ALA A 184 3.53 -5.83 9.68
CA ALA A 184 2.33 -5.26 10.29
C ALA A 184 2.33 -3.71 10.28
N ASN A 185 3.49 -3.06 10.47
CA ASN A 185 3.61 -1.60 10.42
C ASN A 185 3.38 -1.08 9.00
N PHE A 186 3.92 -1.78 7.98
CA PHE A 186 3.66 -1.44 6.58
C PHE A 186 2.16 -1.52 6.25
N LEU A 187 1.48 -2.57 6.71
CA LEU A 187 0.02 -2.72 6.55
C LEU A 187 -0.78 -1.62 7.28
N ARG A 188 -0.19 -0.99 8.32
CA ARG A 188 -0.76 0.14 9.07
C ARG A 188 -0.30 1.52 8.57
N ASN A 189 0.43 1.58 7.45
CA ASN A 189 0.98 2.82 6.89
C ASN A 189 1.95 3.55 7.82
N GLN A 190 2.67 2.78 8.65
CA GLN A 190 3.71 3.27 9.56
C GLN A 190 5.11 2.89 9.06
N PRO A 191 6.14 3.70 9.38
CA PRO A 191 7.52 3.38 9.01
C PRO A 191 7.96 2.03 9.60
N CYS A 192 8.68 1.25 8.81
CA CYS A 192 9.23 -0.03 9.24
C CYS A 192 10.68 0.18 9.72
N HIS A 193 10.92 -0.05 11.02
CA HIS A 193 12.25 0.06 11.61
C HIS A 193 13.05 -1.26 11.58
N LYS A 194 12.50 -2.33 10.99
CA LYS A 194 13.16 -3.64 10.89
C LYS A 194 13.78 -3.77 9.49
N GLN A 195 15.10 -3.67 9.41
CA GLN A 195 15.92 -3.73 8.18
C GLN A 195 15.79 -5.03 7.36
N LEU A 196 14.88 -5.94 7.73
CA LEU A 196 14.74 -7.29 7.18
C LEU A 196 13.33 -7.71 6.76
N SER A 197 12.33 -6.81 6.70
CA SER A 197 11.18 -7.10 5.83
C SER A 197 11.55 -6.76 4.40
N LEU A 198 12.20 -7.72 3.73
CA LEU A 198 12.40 -7.78 2.28
C LEU A 198 11.06 -7.69 1.57
N MET A 199 10.57 -6.45 1.39
CA MET A 199 9.55 -6.02 0.45
C MET A 199 9.62 -4.49 0.34
N ARG A 200 10.76 -3.99 -0.16
CA ARG A 200 10.66 -2.80 -1.02
C ARG A 200 9.99 -3.28 -2.30
N SER A 201 8.84 -2.69 -2.59
CA SER A 201 8.03 -2.79 -3.82
C SER A 201 8.88 -2.90 -5.10
N ARG A 202 9.34 -4.10 -5.46
CA ARG A 202 10.12 -4.35 -6.70
C ARG A 202 9.58 -5.53 -7.50
N TYR A 203 8.27 -5.75 -7.45
CA TYR A 203 7.51 -6.55 -8.43
C TYR A 203 6.10 -5.99 -8.56
N ALA A 204 6.03 -4.71 -8.93
CA ALA A 204 4.84 -4.06 -9.45
C ALA A 204 5.26 -3.29 -10.71
N GLU A 205 5.78 -4.05 -11.68
CA GLU A 205 5.80 -3.75 -13.11
C GLU A 205 5.34 -5.02 -13.82
#